data_AF-A0A538GLC2-F1
#
_entry.id   AF-A0A538GLC2-F1
#
_cell.length_a   1.000
_cell.length_b   1.000
_cell.length_c   1.000
_cell.angle_alpha   90.00
_cell.angle_beta   90.00
_cell.angle_gamma   90.00
#
_symmetry.space_group_name_H-M   'P 1'
#
loop_
_entity.id
_entity.type
_entity.pdbx_description
1 polymer ?
#
loop_
_entity_poly.entity_id
_entity_poly.type
_entity_poly.pdbx_seq_one_letter_code
_entity_poly.pdbx_strand_id
1 'polypeptide(L)' 'MATTRLPLSRDRILQAALELVDESGLDALTMRKLGQALGFEAMSLYNHVANKDDVIDGMLDLVLAES' A
#
# COMPACT_ATOMS: atom_id res chain seq x y z
N MET A 1 -5.69 -7.33 23.60
CA MET A 1 -6.63 -6.36 23.01
C MET A 1 -6.70 -6.66 21.52
N ALA A 2 -7.89 -6.88 20.96
CA ALA A 2 -8.03 -7.11 19.53
C ALA A 2 -7.92 -5.77 18.81
N THR A 3 -6.79 -5.51 18.15
CA THR A 3 -6.65 -4.35 17.27
C THR A 3 -7.66 -4.51 16.13
N THR A 4 -8.68 -3.68 16.10
CA THR A 4 -9.66 -3.66 15.02
C THR A 4 -8.92 -3.39 13.72
N ARG A 5 -8.82 -4.40 12.85
CA ARG A 5 -8.30 -4.19 11.49
C ARG A 5 -9.29 -3.28 10.79
N LEU A 6 -8.87 -2.04 10.56
CA LEU A 6 -9.61 -1.11 9.73
C LEU A 6 -9.76 -1.74 8.32
N PRO A 7 -10.89 -1.52 7.64
CA PRO A 7 -11.10 -2.03 6.29
C PRO A 7 -10.03 -1.52 5.32
N LEU A 8 -9.77 -2.31 4.27
CA LEU A 8 -8.91 -1.90 3.18
C LEU A 8 -9.58 -0.76 2.38
N SER A 9 -8.75 0.17 1.93
CA SER A 9 -9.10 1.20 0.95
C SER A 9 -7.87 1.49 0.09
N ARG A 10 -8.08 2.10 -1.08
CA ARG A 10 -6.98 2.51 -1.96
C ARG A 10 -6.01 3.42 -1.22
N ASP A 11 -6.51 4.46 -0.55
CA ASP A 11 -5.68 5.41 0.20
C ASP A 11 -4.80 4.74 1.26
N ARG A 12 -5.35 3.76 2.00
CA ARG A 12 -4.57 3.02 3.01
C ARG A 12 -3.51 2.14 2.38
N ILE A 13 -3.79 1.56 1.22
CA ILE A 13 -2.81 0.78 0.46
C ILE A 13 -1.66 1.68 0.02
N LEU A 14 -1.97 2.87 -0.51
CA LEU A 14 -0.97 3.82 -0.99
C LEU A 14 -0.11 4.38 0.15
N GLN A 15 -0.71 4.75 1.30
CA GLN A 15 0.06 5.19 2.46
C GLN A 15 0.98 4.11 3.01
N ALA A 16 0.50 2.87 3.17
CA ALA A 16 1.35 1.78 3.62
C ALA A 16 2.46 1.44 2.60
N ALA A 17 2.23 1.70 1.31
CA ALA A 17 3.26 1.56 0.29
C ALA A 17 4.33 2.65 0.40
N LEU A 18 3.96 3.90 0.66
CA LEU A 18 4.90 5.00 0.97
C LEU A 18 5.75 4.66 2.18
N GLU A 19 5.13 4.27 3.31
CA GLU A 19 5.85 3.88 4.53
C GLU A 19 6.85 2.74 4.26
N LEU A 20 6.44 1.71 3.52
CA LEU A 20 7.32 0.59 3.19
C LEU A 20 8.50 1.01 2.30
N VAL A 21 8.27 1.92 1.36
CA VAL A 21 9.31 2.45 0.46
C VAL A 21 10.27 3.36 1.21
N ASP A 22 9.78 4.18 2.14
CA ASP A 22 10.62 5.02 2.98
C ASP A 22 11.54 4.19 3.90
N GLU A 23 11.03 3.08 4.44
CA GLU A 23 11.80 2.20 5.33
C GLU A 23 12.78 1.29 4.58
N SER A 24 12.39 0.74 3.43
CA SER A 24 13.08 -0.38 2.78
C SER A 24 13.49 -0.13 1.33
N GLY A 25 13.16 1.02 0.76
CA GLY A 25 13.36 1.37 -0.65
C GLY A 25 12.32 0.74 -1.59
N LEU A 26 12.23 1.29 -2.80
CA LEU A 26 11.23 0.91 -3.81
C LEU A 26 11.35 -0.55 -4.27
N ASP A 27 12.57 -1.09 -4.31
CA ASP A 27 12.81 -2.49 -4.70
C ASP A 27 12.21 -3.49 -3.71
N ALA A 28 12.03 -3.09 -2.44
CA ALA A 28 11.40 -3.91 -1.43
C ALA A 28 9.88 -3.97 -1.56
N LEU A 29 9.26 -3.07 -2.33
CA LEU A 29 7.81 -3.02 -2.54
C LEU A 29 7.34 -4.24 -3.34
N THR A 30 6.55 -5.09 -2.70
CA THR A 30 5.85 -6.21 -3.35
C THR A 30 4.43 -6.28 -2.83
N MET A 31 3.49 -6.75 -3.65
CA MET A 31 2.08 -6.89 -3.24
C MET A 31 1.91 -7.78 -2.01
N ARG A 32 2.78 -8.79 -1.86
CA ARG A 32 2.80 -9.67 -0.69
C ARG A 32 3.25 -8.95 0.58
N LYS A 33 4.37 -8.22 0.54
CA LYS A 33 4.85 -7.46 1.70
C LYS A 33 3.85 -6.36 2.08
N LEU A 34 3.26 -5.69 1.10
CA LEU A 34 2.26 -4.66 1.32
C LEU A 34 1.00 -5.22 1.99
N GLY A 35 0.51 -6.38 1.52
CA GLY A 35 -0.59 -7.08 2.18
C GLY A 35 -0.26 -7.44 3.63
N GLN A 36 0.92 -8.00 3.87
CA GLN A 36 1.39 -8.35 5.21
C GLN A 36 1.46 -7.12 6.14
N ALA A 37 1.97 -5.99 5.66
CA ALA A 37 2.02 -4.73 6.41
C ALA A 37 0.61 -4.25 6.82
N LEU A 38 -0.37 -4.45 5.94
CA LEU A 38 -1.77 -4.08 6.19
C LEU A 38 -2.55 -5.14 6.99
N GLY A 39 -1.99 -6.33 7.20
CA GLY A 39 -2.67 -7.46 7.84
C GLY A 39 -3.68 -8.19 6.94
N PHE A 40 -3.48 -8.13 5.62
CA PHE A 40 -4.32 -8.77 4.60
C PHE A 40 -3.50 -9.65 3.66
N GLU A 41 -4.18 -10.51 2.91
CA GLU A 41 -3.55 -11.25 1.83
C GLU A 41 -3.37 -10.34 0.61
N ALA A 42 -2.34 -10.61 -0.22
CA ALA A 42 -2.10 -9.86 -1.45
C ALA A 42 -3.34 -9.84 -2.36
N MET A 43 -4.12 -10.93 -2.39
CA MET A 43 -5.36 -11.01 -3.17
C MET A 43 -6.37 -9.94 -2.77
N SER A 44 -6.44 -9.57 -1.49
CA SER A 44 -7.36 -8.54 -1.00
C SER A 44 -7.01 -7.15 -1.53
N LEU A 45 -5.72 -6.88 -1.79
CA LEU A 45 -5.27 -5.59 -2.32
C LEU A 45 -5.73 -5.40 -3.77
N TYR A 46 -5.76 -6.48 -4.56
CA TYR A 46 -6.19 -6.41 -5.96
C TYR A 46 -7.67 -6.04 -6.15
N ASN A 47 -8.47 -6.02 -5.08
CA ASN A 47 -9.83 -5.48 -5.11
C ASN A 47 -9.86 -3.94 -5.12
N HIS A 48 -8.74 -3.28 -4.81
CA HIS A 48 -8.61 -1.84 -4.68
C HIS A 48 -7.57 -1.22 -5.61
N VAL A 49 -6.62 -2.02 -6.09
CA VAL A 49 -5.57 -1.61 -7.03
C VAL A 49 -5.40 -2.66 -8.12
N ALA A 50 -5.05 -2.24 -9.33
CA ALA A 50 -4.95 -3.15 -10.47
C ALA A 50 -3.67 -4.02 -10.40
N ASN A 51 -2.54 -3.42 -10.01
CA ASN A 51 -1.23 -4.06 -9.98
C ASN A 51 -0.24 -3.23 -9.15
N LYS A 52 1.04 -3.62 -9.13
CA LYS A 52 2.10 -2.87 -8.44
C LYS A 52 2.34 -1.48 -9.06
N ASP A 53 2.22 -1.35 -10.38
CA ASP A 53 2.46 -0.08 -11.07
C ASP A 53 1.37 0.95 -10.71
N ASP A 54 0.10 0.54 -10.62
CA ASP A 54 -1.00 1.40 -10.12
C ASP A 54 -0.76 1.88 -8.67
N VAL A 55 -0.11 1.06 -7.84
CA VAL A 55 0.31 1.50 -6.50
C VAL A 55 1.40 2.56 -6.61
N ILE A 56 2.42 2.35 -7.46
CA ILE A 56 3.52 3.31 -7.63
C ILE A 56 3.01 4.64 -8.20
N ASP A 57 2.16 4.59 -9.22
CA ASP A 57 1.54 5.77 -9.81
C ASP A 57 0.67 6.51 -8.78
N GLY A 58 -0.11 5.78 -7.99
CA GLY A 58 -0.91 6.37 -6.90
C GLY A 58 -0.07 6.98 -5.79
N MET A 59 1.11 6.42 -5.47
CA MET A 59 2.04 7.02 -4.52
C MET A 59 2.60 8.34 -5.08
N LEU A 60 2.92 8.39 -6.36
CA LEU A 60 3.38 9.61 -7.03
C LEU A 60 2.31 10.71 -6.96
N ASP A 61 1.05 10.37 -7.24
CA ASP A 61 -0.07 11.30 -7.14
C ASP A 61 -0.22 11.89 -5.73
N LEU A 62 -0.06 11.06 -4.68
CA LEU A 62 -0.11 11.52 -3.29
C LEU A 62 1.01 12.52 -2.98
N VAL A 63 2.25 12.20 -3.34
CA VAL A 63 3.41 13.07 -3.10
C VAL A 63 3.28 14.40 -3.85
N LEU A 64 2.77 14.36 -5.09
CA LEU A 64 2.54 15.57 -5.89
C LEU A 64 1.40 16.43 -5.33
N ALA A 65 0.40 15.83 -4.69
CA ALA A 65 -0.71 16.56 -4.07
C ALA A 65 -0.32 17.28 -2.76
N GLU A 66 0.80 16.93 -2.14
CA GLU A 66 1.35 17.59 -0.95
C GLU A 66 2.19 18.85 -1.26
N SER A 67 2.30 19.24 -2.55
CA SER A 67 3.14 20.35 -3.04
C SER A 67 2.38 21.66 -3.32
#